data_AF-A0A2A5GHS6-F1
#
_entry.id   AF-A0A2A5GHS6-F1
#
_cell.length_a   1.000
_cell.length_b   1.000
_cell.length_c   1.000
_cell.angle_alpha   90.00
_cell.angle_beta   90.00
_cell.angle_gamma   90.00
#
_symmetry.space_group_name_H-M   'P 1'
#
loop_
_entity.id
_entity.type
_entity.pdbx_description
1 polymer ?
#
loop_
_entity_poly.entity_id
_entity_poly.type
_entity_poly.pdbx_seq_one_letter_code
_entity_poly.pdbx_strand_id
1 'polypeptide(L)'
;ESYKPDLVILAGFMRILTPEFVDRFAGRIMNIHPSLLPKYPGLHTHQRAIDAGDSNAGATVHFVTSQLDGGPAIVQAEVPILTGDDADKLASRVLVQEHQIYPLAAQWFCEGRLSLNNCRPQLDGKTLPDSGFAFSDIITES
;
A
#
# COMPACT_ATOMS: atom_id res chain seq x y z
N GLU A 1 -4.71 27.36 -12.96
CA GLU A 1 -4.24 27.42 -11.56
C GLU A 1 -3.25 26.29 -11.33
N SER A 2 -2.22 26.51 -10.50
CA SER A 2 -1.20 25.50 -10.20
C SER A 2 -1.26 25.11 -8.72
N TYR A 3 -1.62 23.86 -8.43
CA TYR A 3 -1.61 23.30 -7.08
C TYR A 3 -0.17 23.07 -6.58
N LYS A 4 0.01 23.14 -5.25
CA LYS A 4 1.26 22.79 -4.54
C LYS A 4 0.96 21.71 -3.50
N PRO A 5 0.82 20.44 -3.90
CA PRO A 5 0.42 19.38 -2.98
C PRO A 5 1.55 19.03 -2.02
N ASP A 6 1.18 18.80 -0.75
CA ASP A 6 2.07 18.23 0.26
C ASP A 6 2.23 16.72 0.09
N LEU A 7 1.19 16.04 -0.42
CA LEU A 7 1.13 14.60 -0.70
C LEU A 7 0.44 14.33 -2.05
N VAL A 8 0.98 13.40 -2.84
CA VAL A 8 0.38 12.88 -4.06
C VAL A 8 -0.10 11.44 -3.81
N ILE A 9 -1.37 11.16 -4.15
CA ILE A 9 -2.02 9.85 -3.95
C ILE A 9 -2.38 9.25 -5.31
N LEU A 10 -1.91 8.04 -5.58
CA LEU A 10 -2.22 7.26 -6.77
C LEU A 10 -3.31 6.23 -6.46
N ALA A 11 -4.57 6.56 -6.74
CA ALA A 11 -5.68 5.63 -6.59
C ALA A 11 -6.08 5.04 -7.94
N GLY A 12 -5.64 3.81 -8.25
CA GLY A 12 -5.92 3.14 -9.52
C GLY A 12 -5.20 3.76 -10.72
N PHE A 13 -4.03 4.36 -10.52
CA PHE A 13 -3.28 5.04 -11.58
C PHE A 13 -2.46 4.05 -12.42
N MET A 14 -3.04 3.60 -13.54
CA MET A 14 -2.49 2.54 -14.40
C MET A 14 -1.42 3.01 -15.40
N ARG A 15 -0.59 4.01 -15.06
CA ARG A 15 0.48 4.51 -15.93
C ARG A 15 1.81 4.52 -15.20
N ILE A 16 2.86 4.13 -15.91
CA ILE A 16 4.24 4.27 -15.43
C ILE A 16 4.56 5.77 -15.33
N LEU A 17 4.92 6.20 -14.12
CA LEU A 17 5.37 7.57 -13.88
C LEU A 17 6.81 7.74 -14.34
N THR A 18 7.14 8.91 -14.89
CA THR A 18 8.51 9.20 -15.27
C THR A 18 9.38 9.35 -14.03
N PRO A 19 10.68 8.96 -14.07
CA PRO A 19 11.59 9.13 -12.94
C PRO A 19 11.60 10.57 -12.40
N GLU A 20 11.57 11.57 -13.28
CA GLU A 20 11.57 12.98 -12.88
C GLU A 20 10.32 13.37 -12.07
N PHE A 21 9.17 12.75 -12.38
CA PHE A 21 7.95 12.99 -11.62
C PHE A 21 8.04 12.34 -10.23
N VAL A 22 8.52 11.10 -10.16
CA VAL A 22 8.70 10.38 -8.89
C VAL A 22 9.69 11.13 -8.00
N ASP A 23 10.84 11.54 -8.54
CA ASP A 23 11.89 12.24 -7.78
C ASP A 23 11.41 13.58 -7.22
N ARG A 24 10.60 14.33 -7.98
CA ARG A 24 10.00 15.60 -7.53
C ARG A 24 9.14 15.43 -6.27
N PHE A 25 8.49 14.29 -6.13
CA PHE A 25 7.61 13.97 -5.02
C PHE A 25 8.16 12.88 -4.11
N ALA A 26 9.47 12.57 -4.16
CA ALA A 26 10.08 11.53 -3.35
C ALA A 26 9.74 11.69 -1.86
N GLY A 27 9.29 10.61 -1.23
CA GLY A 27 8.80 10.61 0.16
C GLY A 27 7.45 11.31 0.38
N ARG A 28 6.80 11.79 -0.69
CA ARG A 28 5.52 12.52 -0.69
C ARG A 28 4.59 12.06 -1.82
N ILE A 29 4.79 10.82 -2.28
CA ILE A 29 3.94 10.15 -3.25
C ILE A 29 3.64 8.73 -2.74
N MET A 30 2.37 8.35 -2.73
CA MET A 30 1.91 7.06 -2.21
C MET A 30 1.00 6.36 -3.22
N ASN A 31 1.10 5.05 -3.26
CA ASN A 31 0.22 4.17 -4.02
C ASN A 31 -0.35 3.09 -3.11
N ILE A 32 -1.53 2.59 -3.46
CA ILE A 32 -2.06 1.35 -2.90
C ILE A 32 -2.00 0.25 -3.95
N HIS A 33 -1.54 -0.92 -3.52
CA HIS A 33 -1.39 -2.09 -4.38
C HIS A 33 -2.17 -3.28 -3.81
N PRO A 34 -3.00 -3.97 -4.60
CA PRO A 34 -3.91 -5.03 -4.14
C PRO A 34 -3.20 -6.38 -3.92
N SER A 35 -2.05 -6.37 -3.24
CA SER A 35 -1.38 -7.57 -2.75
C SER A 35 -0.60 -7.28 -1.45
N LEU A 36 -0.14 -8.36 -0.79
CA LEU A 36 0.83 -8.30 0.30
C LEU A 36 2.24 -8.23 -0.29
N LEU A 37 2.68 -7.04 -0.69
CA LEU A 37 4.02 -6.82 -1.23
C LEU A 37 5.10 -7.37 -0.27
N PRO A 38 6.17 -8.01 -0.79
CA PRO A 38 6.60 -8.03 -2.19
C PRO A 38 5.90 -9.09 -3.07
N LYS A 39 4.90 -9.82 -2.57
CA LYS A 39 4.16 -10.79 -3.41
C LYS A 39 3.34 -10.07 -4.47
N TYR A 40 3.31 -10.65 -5.67
CA TYR A 40 2.42 -10.26 -6.76
C TYR A 40 2.46 -8.76 -7.15
N PRO A 41 3.63 -8.17 -7.47
CA PRO A 41 3.67 -6.87 -8.14
C PRO A 41 2.98 -6.96 -9.51
N GLY A 42 2.46 -5.84 -10.00
CA GLY A 42 1.72 -5.76 -11.27
C GLY A 42 0.28 -6.27 -11.20
N LEU A 43 -0.20 -6.84 -12.30
CA LEU A 43 -1.63 -7.12 -12.50
C LEU A 43 -2.07 -8.51 -12.01
N HIS A 44 -3.39 -8.70 -11.92
CA HIS A 44 -4.07 -9.97 -11.61
C HIS A 44 -3.64 -10.58 -10.27
N THR A 45 -3.41 -9.73 -9.27
CA THR A 45 -2.88 -10.12 -7.96
C THR A 45 -3.75 -11.17 -7.26
N HIS A 46 -5.07 -10.99 -7.27
CA HIS A 46 -6.02 -11.89 -6.61
C HIS A 46 -6.02 -13.29 -7.23
N GLN A 47 -6.09 -13.39 -8.57
CA GLN A 47 -6.07 -14.68 -9.26
C GLN A 47 -4.73 -15.39 -9.01
N ARG A 48 -3.60 -14.65 -9.06
CA ARG A 48 -2.27 -15.20 -8.79
C ARG A 48 -2.14 -15.76 -7.37
N ALA A 49 -2.73 -15.09 -6.37
CA ALA A 49 -2.73 -15.58 -4.99
C ALA A 49 -3.55 -16.88 -4.85
N ILE A 50 -4.71 -16.95 -5.50
CA ILE A 50 -5.55 -18.16 -5.53
C ILE A 50 -4.81 -19.31 -6.23
N ASP A 51 -4.24 -19.06 -7.42
CA ASP A 51 -3.53 -20.07 -8.21
C ASP A 51 -2.29 -20.61 -7.47
N ALA A 52 -1.64 -19.77 -6.67
CA ALA A 52 -0.50 -20.15 -5.83
C ALA A 52 -0.91 -20.96 -4.59
N GLY A 53 -2.21 -21.03 -4.26
CA GLY A 53 -2.71 -21.69 -3.06
C GLY A 53 -2.38 -20.94 -1.77
N ASP A 54 -2.24 -19.62 -1.84
CA ASP A 54 -2.02 -18.81 -0.63
C ASP A 54 -3.24 -18.90 0.31
N SER A 55 -3.00 -18.80 1.62
CA SER A 55 -4.07 -18.74 2.62
C SER A 55 -4.63 -17.34 2.82
N ASN A 56 -3.81 -16.32 2.57
CA ASN A 56 -4.15 -14.91 2.75
C ASN A 56 -3.79 -14.10 1.49
N ALA A 57 -4.61 -13.10 1.20
CA ALA A 57 -4.27 -12.00 0.29
C ALA A 57 -4.39 -10.68 1.07
N GLY A 58 -4.30 -9.55 0.38
CA GLY A 58 -4.43 -8.26 1.05
C GLY A 58 -4.07 -7.11 0.15
N ALA A 59 -3.84 -5.96 0.77
CA ALA A 59 -3.37 -4.75 0.12
C ALA A 59 -2.22 -4.10 0.89
N THR A 60 -1.36 -3.40 0.17
CA THR A 60 -0.23 -2.64 0.71
C THR A 60 -0.32 -1.19 0.26
N VAL A 61 -0.29 -0.26 1.22
CA VAL A 61 0.04 1.15 0.91
C VAL A 61 1.55 1.30 1.02
N HIS A 62 2.17 1.94 0.03
CA HIS A 62 3.61 2.14 0.00
C HIS A 62 3.97 3.52 -0.57
N PHE A 63 5.17 4.00 -0.25
CA PHE A 63 5.73 5.14 -0.97
C PHE A 63 6.08 4.72 -2.39
N VAL A 64 5.87 5.61 -3.37
CA VAL A 64 6.25 5.31 -4.76
C VAL A 64 7.74 5.61 -4.96
N THR A 65 8.43 4.67 -5.61
CA THR A 65 9.80 4.83 -6.10
C THR A 65 9.81 4.61 -7.61
N SER A 66 10.98 4.71 -8.24
CA SER A 66 11.13 4.39 -9.67
C SER A 66 10.94 2.91 -9.98
N GLN A 67 10.91 2.03 -8.96
CA GLN A 67 10.62 0.62 -9.10
C GLN A 67 9.10 0.38 -9.03
N LEU A 68 8.56 -0.35 -10.01
CA LEU A 68 7.15 -0.74 -10.05
C LEU A 68 6.80 -1.56 -8.80
N ASP A 69 5.82 -1.08 -8.01
CA ASP A 69 5.34 -1.68 -6.76
C ASP A 69 6.47 -2.08 -5.79
N GLY A 70 7.61 -1.39 -5.86
CA GLY A 70 8.85 -1.75 -5.15
C GLY A 70 9.28 -0.73 -4.10
N GLY A 71 8.48 0.31 -3.87
CA GLY A 71 8.77 1.28 -2.83
C GLY A 71 8.46 0.75 -1.43
N PRO A 72 8.99 1.39 -0.38
CA PRO A 72 8.90 0.87 0.97
C PRO A 72 7.46 0.92 1.49
N ALA A 73 7.02 -0.19 2.09
CA ALA A 73 5.67 -0.38 2.59
C ALA A 73 5.39 0.47 3.83
N ILE A 74 4.18 1.03 3.88
CA ILE A 74 3.69 1.86 4.99
C ILE A 74 2.75 1.04 5.86
N VAL A 75 1.74 0.43 5.26
CA VAL A 75 0.73 -0.37 5.97
C VAL A 75 0.22 -1.48 5.08
N GLN A 76 0.00 -2.65 5.67
CA GLN A 76 -0.61 -3.81 5.04
C GLN A 76 -1.87 -4.24 5.77
N ALA A 77 -2.88 -4.65 5.02
CA ALA A 77 -4.05 -5.32 5.56
C ALA A 77 -4.21 -6.68 4.89
N GLU A 78 -4.31 -7.73 5.70
CA GLU A 78 -4.53 -9.09 5.24
C GLU A 78 -6.03 -9.45 5.27
N VAL A 79 -6.43 -10.30 4.33
CA VAL A 79 -7.74 -10.95 4.31
C VAL A 79 -7.57 -12.44 4.00
N PRO A 80 -8.39 -13.32 4.58
CA PRO A 80 -8.32 -14.74 4.26
C PRO A 80 -8.79 -15.00 2.83
N ILE A 81 -8.17 -15.98 2.18
CA ILE A 81 -8.68 -16.63 0.96
C ILE A 81 -9.53 -17.82 1.39
N LEU A 82 -10.82 -17.78 1.07
CA LEU A 82 -11.78 -18.79 1.48
C LEU A 82 -11.90 -19.90 0.44
N THR A 83 -12.26 -21.11 0.88
CA THR A 83 -12.53 -22.22 -0.04
C THR A 83 -13.66 -21.84 -1.01
N GLY A 84 -13.39 -21.95 -2.32
CA GLY A 84 -14.34 -21.58 -3.37
C GLY A 84 -14.39 -20.09 -3.70
N ASP A 85 -13.45 -19.29 -3.19
CA ASP A 85 -13.22 -17.94 -3.69
C ASP A 85 -12.84 -17.98 -5.17
N ASP A 86 -13.36 -16.99 -5.90
CA ASP A 86 -12.86 -16.56 -7.20
C ASP A 86 -12.16 -15.19 -7.04
N ALA A 87 -11.50 -14.72 -8.09
CA ALA A 87 -10.77 -13.47 -8.05
C ALA A 87 -11.64 -12.26 -7.68
N ASP A 88 -12.91 -12.22 -8.10
CA ASP A 88 -13.81 -11.08 -7.86
C ASP A 88 -14.27 -11.02 -6.40
N LYS A 89 -14.58 -12.18 -5.79
CA LYS A 89 -14.90 -12.26 -4.36
C LYS A 89 -13.71 -11.84 -3.50
N LEU A 90 -12.51 -12.31 -3.86
CA LEU A 90 -11.29 -11.94 -3.16
C LEU A 90 -10.99 -10.44 -3.32
N ALA A 91 -11.11 -9.91 -4.55
CA ALA A 91 -10.95 -8.48 -4.83
C ALA A 91 -11.90 -7.62 -4.00
N SER A 92 -13.18 -8.00 -3.93
CA SER A 92 -14.19 -7.29 -3.14
C SER A 92 -13.83 -7.25 -1.65
N ARG A 93 -13.27 -8.34 -1.11
CA ARG A 93 -12.81 -8.42 0.29
C ARG A 93 -11.58 -7.54 0.54
N VAL A 94 -10.62 -7.55 -0.39
CA VAL A 94 -9.43 -6.69 -0.33
C VAL A 94 -9.81 -5.20 -0.42
N LEU A 95 -10.73 -4.83 -1.32
CA LEU A 95 -11.18 -3.45 -1.52
C LEU A 95 -11.75 -2.81 -0.24
N VAL A 96 -12.45 -3.60 0.60
CA VAL A 96 -12.92 -3.12 1.91
C VAL A 96 -11.74 -2.68 2.78
N GLN A 97 -10.63 -3.42 2.77
CA GLN A 97 -9.42 -3.05 3.51
C GLN A 97 -8.71 -1.86 2.90
N GLU A 98 -8.65 -1.77 1.56
CA GLU A 98 -8.06 -0.63 0.86
C GLU A 98 -8.70 0.70 1.29
N HIS A 99 -10.02 0.72 1.40
CA HIS A 99 -10.78 1.88 1.88
C HIS A 99 -10.48 2.25 3.34
N GLN A 100 -9.89 1.36 4.14
CA GLN A 100 -9.45 1.66 5.51
C GLN A 100 -8.00 2.14 5.54
N ILE A 101 -7.09 1.36 4.95
CA ILE A 101 -5.66 1.60 5.11
C ILE A 101 -5.15 2.78 4.28
N TYR A 102 -5.79 3.09 3.15
CA TYR A 102 -5.31 4.17 2.30
C TYR A 102 -5.53 5.56 2.92
N PRO A 103 -6.75 5.89 3.40
CA PRO A 103 -6.96 7.14 4.12
C PRO A 103 -6.15 7.23 5.41
N LEU A 104 -5.97 6.10 6.11
CA LEU A 104 -5.17 6.05 7.33
C LEU A 104 -3.70 6.43 7.09
N ALA A 105 -3.07 5.88 6.05
CA ALA A 105 -1.69 6.24 5.70
C ALA A 105 -1.56 7.72 5.32
N ALA A 106 -2.54 8.25 4.58
CA ALA A 106 -2.59 9.67 4.24
C ALA A 106 -2.79 10.54 5.49
N GLN A 107 -3.64 10.12 6.43
CA GLN A 107 -3.85 10.79 7.71
C GLN A 107 -2.55 10.86 8.51
N TRP A 108 -1.84 9.73 8.69
CA TRP A 108 -0.57 9.73 9.41
C TRP A 108 0.46 10.66 8.78
N PHE A 109 0.48 10.76 7.46
CA PHE A 109 1.36 11.69 6.76
C PHE A 109 0.97 13.15 7.02
N CYS A 110 -0.31 13.48 6.88
CA CYS A 110 -0.83 14.84 7.13
C CYS A 110 -0.67 15.29 8.59
N GLU A 111 -0.71 14.34 9.54
CA GLU A 111 -0.45 14.59 10.96
C GLU A 111 1.05 14.71 11.30
N GLY A 112 1.94 14.50 10.32
CA GLY A 112 3.40 14.51 10.52
C GLY A 112 3.93 13.29 11.28
N ARG A 113 3.10 12.26 11.48
CA ARG A 113 3.45 11.02 12.17
C ARG A 113 4.22 10.06 11.27
N LEU A 114 3.89 10.06 9.97
CA LEU A 114 4.54 9.25 8.96
C LEU A 114 5.53 10.08 8.15
N SER A 115 6.77 9.61 8.05
CA SER A 115 7.82 10.21 7.23
C SER A 115 8.68 9.15 6.57
N LEU A 116 9.42 9.52 5.52
CA LEU A 116 10.40 8.66 4.86
C LEU A 116 11.81 9.18 5.12
N ASN A 117 12.58 8.46 5.94
CA ASN A 117 13.95 8.84 6.33
C ASN A 117 14.94 7.76 5.85
N ASN A 118 15.96 8.14 5.09
CA ASN A 118 16.95 7.20 4.53
C ASN A 118 16.30 6.00 3.81
N CYS A 119 15.27 6.26 3.00
CA CYS A 119 14.47 5.25 2.30
C CYS A 119 13.73 4.25 3.22
N ARG A 120 13.57 4.57 4.51
CA ARG A 120 12.83 3.77 5.48
C ARG A 120 11.67 4.56 6.08
N PRO A 121 10.42 4.05 5.96
CA PRO A 121 9.26 4.66 6.58
C PRO A 121 9.40 4.68 8.09
N GLN A 122 9.03 5.79 8.71
CA GLN A 122 8.96 5.94 10.16
C GLN A 122 7.56 6.40 10.54
N LEU A 123 6.94 5.72 11.49
CA LEU A 123 5.68 6.09 12.11
C LEU A 123 5.94 6.43 13.58
N ASP A 124 5.57 7.63 14.02
CA ASP A 124 5.78 8.13 15.39
C ASP A 124 7.26 8.01 15.83
N GLY A 125 8.19 8.27 14.90
CA GLY A 125 9.63 8.17 15.12
C GLY A 125 10.20 6.74 15.13
N LYS A 126 9.37 5.70 14.98
CA LYS A 126 9.80 4.30 14.91
C LYS A 126 9.89 3.86 13.46
N THR A 127 10.99 3.21 13.10
CA THR A 127 11.16 2.61 11.77
C THR A 127 10.20 1.44 11.61
N LEU A 128 9.43 1.45 10.52
CA LEU A 128 8.53 0.35 10.17
C LEU A 128 9.31 -0.87 9.66
N PRO A 129 8.80 -2.09 9.86
CA PRO A 129 9.38 -3.29 9.23
C PRO A 129 9.23 -3.23 7.71
N ASP A 130 9.91 -4.12 6.98
CA ASP A 130 9.88 -4.13 5.51
C ASP A 130 8.47 -4.35 4.92
N SER A 131 7.58 -5.02 5.66
CA SER A 131 6.16 -5.20 5.33
C SER A 131 5.30 -3.98 5.64
N GLY A 132 5.84 -2.96 6.31
CA GLY A 132 5.07 -1.87 6.88
C GLY A 132 4.28 -2.28 8.13
N PHE A 133 3.47 -1.36 8.65
CA PHE A 133 2.61 -1.59 9.79
C PHE A 133 1.52 -2.62 9.47
N ALA A 134 1.26 -3.58 10.35
CA ALA A 134 0.19 -4.56 10.16
C ALA A 134 -1.15 -3.99 10.66
N PHE A 135 -2.12 -3.80 9.76
CA PHE A 135 -3.40 -3.15 10.09
C PHE A 135 -4.24 -3.93 11.13
N SER A 136 -4.02 -5.24 11.26
CA SER A 136 -4.60 -6.04 12.36
C SER A 136 -4.31 -5.45 13.74
N ASP A 137 -3.15 -4.81 13.91
CA ASP A 137 -2.65 -4.36 15.20
C ASP A 137 -3.45 -3.17 15.74
N ILE A 138 -4.11 -2.40 14.86
CA ILE A 138 -5.01 -1.30 15.24
C ILE A 138 -6.31 -1.80 15.88
N ILE A 139 -6.83 -2.95 15.44
CA ILE A 139 -8.07 -3.50 15.97
C ILE A 139 -7.85 -4.04 17.40
N THR A 140 -6.63 -4.46 17.73
CA THR A 140 -6.26 -4.92 19.08
C THR A 140 -6.05 -3.81 20.11
N GLU A 141 -5.85 -2.56 19.69
CA GLU A 141 -5.65 -1.41 20.59
C GLU A 141 -6.92 -0.55 20.78
N SER A 142 -8.09 -1.06 20.35
CA SER A 142 -9.40 -0.39 20.44
C SER A 142 -10.26 -0.91 21.61
#